data_AF-A0A359M6P9-F1
#
_entry.id   AF-A0A359M6P9-F1
#
_cell.length_a   1.000
_cell.length_b   1.000
_cell.length_c   1.000
_cell.angle_alpha   90.00
_cell.angle_beta   90.00
_cell.angle_gamma   90.00
#
_symmetry.space_group_name_H-M   'P 1'
#
loop_
_entity.id
_entity.type
_entity.pdbx_description
1 polymer ?
#
loop_
_entity_poly.entity_id
_entity_poly.type
_entity_poly.pdbx_seq_one_letter_code
_entity_poly.pdbx_strand_id
1 'polypeptide(L)' 'IEADIEVKHRRLLERNENTDDANKTLEQFRKDHEAEAETQIRDLKRHAQYLIDNNGTLEDLHAQVDKVVEENL' A
#
# COMPACT_ATOMS: atom_id res chain seq x y z
N ILE A 1 2.23 0.39 6.72
CA ILE A 1 2.45 1.32 5.60
C ILE A 1 1.23 1.23 4.70
N GLU A 2 0.69 2.35 4.26
CA GLU A 2 -0.53 2.38 3.45
C GLU A 2 -0.33 3.20 2.19
N ALA A 3 -1.15 2.91 1.19
CA ALA A 3 -1.28 3.72 -0.01
C ALA A 3 -2.71 3.54 -0.53
N ASP A 4 -3.22 4.55 -1.22
CA ASP A 4 -4.55 4.57 -1.79
C ASP A 4 -4.67 3.50 -2.86
N ILE A 5 -5.87 2.95 -3.00
CA ILE A 5 -6.15 1.84 -3.92
C ILE A 5 -5.81 2.20 -5.37
N GLU A 6 -5.99 3.47 -5.75
CA GLU A 6 -5.68 3.97 -7.09
C GLU A 6 -4.17 4.07 -7.33
N VAL A 7 -3.41 4.48 -6.31
CA VAL A 7 -1.94 4.51 -6.35
C VAL A 7 -1.39 3.09 -6.45
N LYS A 8 -1.93 2.15 -5.65
CA LYS A 8 -1.55 0.73 -5.69
C LYS A 8 -1.87 0.11 -7.06
N HIS A 9 -3.05 0.39 -7.63
CA HIS A 9 -3.45 -0.12 -8.95
C HIS A 9 -2.56 0.43 -10.07
N ARG A 10 -2.29 1.74 -10.09
CA ARG A 10 -1.35 2.33 -11.04
C ARG A 10 0.03 1.69 -10.96
N ARG A 11 0.58 1.52 -9.74
CA ARG A 11 1.89 0.88 -9.53
C ARG A 11 1.89 -0.58 -10.00
N LEU A 12 0.78 -1.32 -9.84
CA LEU A 12 0.64 -2.68 -10.38
C LEU A 12 0.79 -2.67 -11.91
N LEU A 13 0.06 -1.78 -12.60
CA LEU A 13 0.12 -1.65 -14.06
C LEU A 13 1.51 -1.25 -14.55
N GLU A 14 2.17 -0.32 -13.84
CA GLU A 14 3.52 0.15 -14.19
C GLU A 14 4.59 -0.93 -13.98
N ARG A 15 4.48 -1.70 -12.89
CA ARG A 15 5.41 -2.80 -12.60
C ARG A 15 5.24 -3.95 -13.59
N ASN A 16 4.00 -4.28 -13.93
CA ASN A 16 3.63 -5.34 -14.87
C ASN A 16 4.43 -6.65 -14.61
N GLU A 17 4.47 -7.08 -13.35
CA GLU A 17 5.30 -8.20 -12.89
C GLU A 17 4.65 -9.55 -13.23
N ASN A 18 3.31 -9.60 -13.32
CA ASN A 18 2.54 -10.75 -13.77
C ASN A 18 1.99 -10.55 -15.19
N THR A 19 1.75 -11.65 -15.90
CA THR A 19 1.29 -11.64 -17.31
C THR A 19 -0.04 -10.92 -17.51
N ASP A 20 -0.87 -10.88 -16.49
CA ASP A 20 -2.23 -10.36 -16.47
C ASP A 20 -2.36 -8.98 -15.80
N ASP A 21 -1.27 -8.42 -15.24
CA ASP A 21 -1.28 -7.13 -14.55
C ASP A 21 -1.75 -6.01 -15.47
N ALA A 22 -1.18 -5.90 -16.68
CA ALA A 22 -1.55 -4.87 -17.66
C ALA A 22 -3.05 -4.83 -18.03
N ASN A 23 -3.79 -5.92 -17.84
CA ASN A 23 -5.21 -6.01 -18.16
C ASN A 23 -6.12 -5.90 -16.93
N LYS A 24 -5.55 -5.79 -15.73
CA LYS A 24 -6.32 -5.76 -14.49
C LYS A 24 -7.04 -4.43 -14.35
N THR A 25 -8.37 -4.46 -14.31
CA THR A 25 -9.19 -3.26 -14.14
C THR A 25 -9.16 -2.78 -12.68
N LEU A 26 -9.41 -1.50 -12.46
CA LEU A 26 -9.52 -0.94 -11.10
C LEU A 26 -10.67 -1.60 -10.30
N GLU A 27 -11.77 -1.96 -10.96
CA GLU A 27 -12.89 -2.66 -10.33
C GLU A 27 -12.46 -4.06 -9.84
N GLN A 28 -11.78 -4.84 -10.69
CA GLN A 28 -11.26 -6.14 -10.30
C GLN A 28 -10.24 -6.01 -9.16
N PHE A 29 -9.36 -5.01 -9.25
CA PHE A 29 -8.36 -4.73 -8.21
C PHE A 29 -8.99 -4.36 -6.86
N ARG A 30 -10.07 -3.55 -6.87
CA ARG A 30 -10.85 -3.22 -5.66
C ARG A 30 -11.51 -4.45 -5.05
N LYS A 31 -12.15 -5.28 -5.87
CA LYS A 31 -12.79 -6.52 -5.43
C LYS A 31 -11.79 -7.48 -4.79
N ASP A 32 -10.60 -7.62 -5.38
CA ASP A 32 -9.53 -8.43 -4.80
C ASP A 32 -9.06 -7.86 -3.45
N HIS A 33 -9.05 -6.53 -3.30
CA HIS A 33 -8.73 -5.84 -2.04
C HIS A 33 -9.84 -5.90 -0.98
N GLU A 34 -11.02 -6.42 -1.30
CA GLU A 34 -12.10 -6.72 -0.35
C GLU A 34 -12.03 -8.15 0.20
N ALA A 35 -11.09 -8.98 -0.29
CA ALA A 35 -10.89 -10.33 0.20
C ALA A 35 -10.63 -10.35 1.72
N GLU A 36 -11.01 -11.45 2.37
CA GLU A 36 -10.99 -11.58 3.84
C GLU A 36 -9.60 -11.29 4.43
N ALA A 37 -8.52 -11.76 3.78
CA ALA A 37 -7.14 -11.51 4.20
C ALA A 37 -6.82 -10.00 4.23
N GLU A 38 -7.28 -9.23 3.25
CA GLU A 38 -7.10 -7.77 3.19
C GLU A 38 -7.92 -7.06 4.27
N THR A 39 -9.08 -7.61 4.64
CA THR A 39 -9.89 -7.08 5.75
C THR A 39 -9.21 -7.31 7.11
N GLN A 40 -8.62 -8.49 7.33
CA GLN A 40 -7.87 -8.77 8.56
C GLN A 40 -6.62 -7.87 8.70
N ILE A 41 -5.97 -7.52 7.59
CA ILE A 41 -4.84 -6.58 7.58
C ILE A 41 -5.30 -5.15 7.98
N ARG A 42 -6.48 -4.70 7.52
CA ARG A 42 -7.05 -3.40 7.94
C ARG A 42 -7.32 -3.34 9.44
N ASP A 43 -7.65 -4.47 10.06
CA ASP A 43 -7.87 -4.52 11.50
C ASP A 43 -6.56 -4.35 12.29
N LEU A 44 -5.46 -4.94 11.82
CA LEU A 44 -4.13 -4.77 12.42
C LEU A 44 -3.68 -3.30 12.40
N LYS A 45 -4.05 -2.54 11.36
CA LYS A 45 -3.75 -1.10 11.26
C LYS A 45 -4.29 -0.31 12.46
N ARG A 46 -5.43 -0.70 13.04
CA ARG A 46 -6.02 -0.02 14.21
C ARG A 46 -5.16 -0.15 15.47
N HIS A 47 -4.26 -1.12 15.50
CA HIS A 47 -3.37 -1.39 16.61
C HIS A 47 -1.93 -0.93 16.34
N ALA A 48 -1.65 -0.35 15.17
CA ALA A 48 -0.31 0.07 14.81
C ALA A 48 0.09 1.34 15.59
N GLN A 49 1.28 1.33 16.17
CA GLN A 49 1.89 2.51 16.82
C GLN A 49 2.22 3.61 15.81
N TYR A 50 2.49 3.22 14.57
CA TYR A 50 2.90 4.10 13.48
C TYR A 50 2.12 3.78 12.20
N LEU A 51 1.74 4.84 11.48
CA LEU A 51 1.15 4.74 10.15
C LEU A 51 1.98 5.57 9.18
N ILE A 52 2.59 4.90 8.20
CA ILE A 52 3.35 5.53 7.13
C ILE A 52 2.47 5.62 5.88
N ASP A 53 2.36 6.81 5.31
CA ASP A 53 1.64 7.10 4.07
C ASP A 53 2.60 7.05 2.86
N ASN A 54 2.35 6.14 1.94
CA ASN A 54 3.13 5.91 0.71
C ASN A 54 2.34 6.32 -0.54
N ASN A 55 1.53 7.38 -0.43
CA ASN A 55 0.92 8.04 -1.56
C ASN A 55 1.85 9.05 -2.25
N GLY A 56 2.85 9.57 -1.52
CA GLY A 56 3.79 10.59 -1.99
C GLY A 56 4.99 10.07 -2.78
N THR A 57 6.07 10.84 -2.73
CA THR A 57 7.35 10.52 -3.37
C THR A 57 8.15 9.48 -2.58
N LEU A 58 9.25 8.99 -3.17
CA LEU A 58 10.16 8.08 -2.48
C LEU A 58 10.85 8.79 -1.30
N GLU A 59 11.17 10.06 -1.48
CA GLU A 59 11.74 10.94 -0.46
C GLU A 59 10.79 11.13 0.72
N ASP A 60 9.49 11.32 0.47
CA ASP A 60 8.46 11.40 1.52
C ASP A 60 8.35 10.08 2.30
N LEU A 61 8.45 8.95 1.59
CA LEU A 61 8.44 7.63 2.21
C LEU A 61 9.67 7.43 3.10
N HIS A 62 10.86 7.76 2.60
CA HIS A 62 12.11 7.62 3.35
C HIS A 62 12.11 8.49 4.61
N ALA A 63 11.71 9.76 4.50
CA ALA A 63 11.64 10.66 5.64
C ALA A 63 10.71 10.13 6.75
N GLN A 64 9.58 9.53 6.38
CA GLN A 64 8.67 8.91 7.35
C GLN A 64 9.25 7.65 8.00
N VAL A 65 9.95 6.81 7.23
CA VAL A 65 10.61 5.61 7.73
C VAL A 65 11.73 5.99 8.70
N ASP A 66 12.60 6.92 8.32
CA ASP A 66 13.72 7.39 9.14
C ASP A 66 13.22 7.90 10.48
N LYS A 67 12.15 8.71 10.49
CA LYS A 67 11.51 9.18 11.72
C LYS A 67 11.05 8.04 12.63
N VAL A 68 10.40 7.01 12.08
CA VAL A 68 9.94 5.86 12.88
C VAL A 68 11.12 5.09 13.47
N VAL A 69 12.19 4.91 12.70
CA VAL A 69 13.40 4.22 13.18
C VAL A 69 14.07 5.04 14.28
N GLU A 70 14.25 6.34 14.09
CA GLU A 70 14.86 7.25 15.07
C GLU A 70 14.12 7.26 16.42
N GLU A 71 12.79 7.23 16.42
CA GLU A 71 11.98 7.20 17.65
C GLU A 71 12.05 5.86 18.41
N ASN A 72 12.65 4.82 17.80
CA ASN A 72 12.76 3.47 18.37
C ASN A 72 14.22 2.99 18.52
N LEU A 73 15.20 3.90 18.40
CA LEU A 73 16.61 3.69 18.71
C LEU A 73 16.92 4.08 20.16
#